data_AF-A0A2V7TNN5-F1
#
_entry.id   AF-A0A2V7TNN5-F1
#
_cell.length_a   1.000
_cell.length_b   1.000
_cell.length_c   1.000
_cell.angle_alpha   90.00
_cell.angle_beta   90.00
_cell.angle_gamma   90.00
#
_symmetry.space_group_name_H-M   'P 1'
#
loop_
_entity.id
_entity.type
_entity.pdbx_description
1 polymer ?
#
loop_
_entity_poly.entity_id
_entity_poly.type
_entity_poly.pdbx_seq_one_letter_code
_entity_poly.pdbx_strand_id
1 'polypeptide(L)'
;MVRRLRRTRPRREVTFSRLVLGLALWAAVRLAGDDRTGRIQLEDRQPSSGIGFVLDNGTTPDKPVIDAVLGGVALLDFDNDGRLDVFFTNGARIPGLAKDDPRFWNRLYRNQGDGTFRDVTEGVGVRGEGYSMGAAAADFDNDGWTDLYVTGVNRNILYRNERGARFADVTERAGVAGLGAGGKKLWSVGAAWLDYDNDGDLDLFVANYLDWSPENNRVCGTEGKRLSCSPTDYAGLPNLLYR
;
A
#
# COMPACT_ATOMS: atom_id res chain seq x y z
N MET A 1 62.02 2.61 -60.85
CA MET A 1 62.69 3.15 -59.65
C MET A 1 61.98 4.42 -59.24
N VAL A 2 61.44 4.46 -58.01
CA VAL A 2 61.22 5.66 -57.19
C VAL A 2 60.02 6.60 -57.49
N ARG A 3 59.15 6.65 -56.47
CA ARG A 3 58.43 7.80 -55.87
C ARG A 3 57.09 8.32 -56.43
N ARG A 4 56.10 8.09 -55.54
CA ARG A 4 55.01 9.00 -55.14
C ARG A 4 55.42 10.48 -55.07
N LEU A 5 54.42 11.35 -55.24
CA LEU A 5 54.08 12.60 -54.52
C LEU A 5 53.36 13.52 -55.54
N ARG A 6 52.19 14.13 -55.33
CA ARG A 6 51.82 15.10 -54.28
C ARG A 6 50.33 15.49 -54.42
N ARG A 7 49.64 15.58 -53.26
CA ARG A 7 48.79 16.70 -52.76
C ARG A 7 47.93 17.48 -53.77
N THR A 8 46.59 17.33 -53.76
CA THR A 8 45.55 18.11 -53.00
C THR A 8 45.57 19.62 -53.29
N ARG A 9 44.60 20.26 -53.94
CA ARG A 9 43.21 20.68 -53.56
C ARG A 9 42.82 21.83 -54.57
N PRO A 10 41.64 22.50 -54.57
CA PRO A 10 40.32 22.26 -53.98
C PRO A 10 39.11 22.54 -54.94
N ARG A 11 37.91 22.47 -54.32
CA ARG A 11 36.50 22.63 -54.76
C ARG A 11 36.10 23.88 -55.58
N ARG A 12 35.04 23.71 -56.40
CA ARG A 12 33.70 24.38 -56.37
C ARG A 12 32.81 23.72 -57.46
N GLU A 13 31.70 23.07 -57.10
CA GLU A 13 30.30 23.58 -57.18
C GLU A 13 29.91 24.08 -58.59
N VAL A 14 28.80 23.77 -59.24
CA VAL A 14 27.57 22.96 -59.08
C VAL A 14 27.08 22.77 -60.51
N THR A 15 26.58 21.59 -60.91
CA THR A 15 25.92 21.44 -62.21
C THR A 15 24.58 20.72 -62.09
N PHE A 16 23.58 21.40 -62.62
CA PHE A 16 22.23 21.03 -63.03
C PHE A 16 21.80 19.56 -63.01
N SER A 17 20.65 19.37 -62.35
CA SER A 17 19.43 18.75 -62.88
C SER A 17 19.53 17.34 -63.44
N ARG A 18 18.98 16.36 -62.70
CA ARG A 18 18.48 15.11 -63.29
C ARG A 18 17.20 14.64 -62.63
N LEU A 19 16.17 14.62 -63.47
CA LEU A 19 15.07 13.66 -63.59
C LEU A 19 14.49 13.06 -62.31
N VAL A 20 13.25 13.46 -62.04
CA VAL A 20 12.26 12.66 -61.32
C VAL A 20 11.96 11.40 -62.13
N LEU A 21 12.34 10.23 -61.62
CA LEU A 21 11.72 8.96 -62.00
C LEU A 21 10.98 8.43 -60.78
N GLY A 22 9.65 8.38 -60.90
CA GLY A 22 8.77 7.80 -59.91
C GLY A 22 8.97 6.29 -59.80
N LEU A 23 9.11 5.83 -58.57
CA LEU A 23 8.84 4.46 -58.15
C LEU A 23 7.91 4.56 -56.95
N ALA A 24 6.61 4.42 -57.22
CA ALA A 24 5.59 4.28 -56.19
C ALA A 24 5.82 2.92 -55.50
N LEU A 25 6.56 2.93 -54.39
CA LEU A 25 6.61 1.79 -53.48
C LEU A 25 5.28 1.77 -52.73
N TRP A 26 4.43 0.80 -53.06
CA TRP A 26 3.24 0.48 -52.28
C TRP A 26 3.66 0.04 -50.88
N ALA A 27 3.62 0.97 -49.92
CA ALA A 27 3.63 0.61 -48.51
C ALA A 27 2.25 0.02 -48.19
N ALA A 28 2.13 -1.30 -48.29
CA ALA A 28 1.03 -2.01 -47.66
C ALA A 28 1.22 -1.91 -46.14
N VAL A 29 0.76 -0.81 -45.55
CA VAL A 29 0.54 -0.74 -44.11
C VAL A 29 -0.55 -1.77 -43.82
N ARG A 30 -0.14 -2.92 -43.28
CA ARG A 30 -1.09 -3.79 -42.58
C ARG A 30 -1.57 -3.00 -41.38
N LEU A 31 -2.74 -2.39 -41.50
CA LEU A 31 -3.56 -2.07 -40.34
C LEU A 31 -3.97 -3.42 -39.75
N ALA A 32 -3.09 -4.01 -38.93
CA ALA A 32 -3.54 -4.96 -37.94
C ALA A 32 -4.49 -4.16 -37.05
N GLY A 33 -5.79 -4.30 -37.29
CA GLY A 33 -6.80 -3.85 -36.35
C GLY A 33 -6.45 -4.46 -35.01
N ASP A 34 -6.14 -3.61 -34.04
CA ASP A 34 -5.84 -4.03 -32.68
C ASP A 34 -7.15 -4.58 -32.10
N ASP A 35 -7.30 -5.90 -32.10
CA ASP A 35 -8.46 -6.67 -31.61
C ASP A 35 -8.60 -6.61 -30.07
N ARG A 36 -8.13 -5.50 -29.47
CA ARG A 36 -8.15 -5.23 -28.03
C ARG A 36 -9.44 -4.58 -27.56
N THR A 37 -10.33 -4.19 -28.47
CA THR A 37 -11.52 -3.37 -28.18
C THR A 37 -12.63 -4.07 -27.39
N GLY A 38 -12.38 -5.27 -26.85
CA GLY A 38 -13.33 -5.99 -26.00
C GLY A 38 -12.75 -6.73 -24.80
N ARG A 39 -11.46 -6.57 -24.47
CA ARG A 39 -10.83 -7.25 -23.32
C ARG A 39 -10.45 -6.25 -22.25
N ILE A 40 -10.82 -6.53 -20.99
CA ILE A 40 -10.32 -5.82 -19.82
C ILE A 40 -8.80 -6.03 -19.79
N GLN A 41 -8.04 -4.93 -19.78
CA GLN A 41 -6.58 -4.94 -19.67
C GLN A 41 -6.16 -4.24 -18.40
N LEU A 42 -5.20 -4.83 -17.70
CA LEU A 42 -4.55 -4.24 -16.55
C LEU A 42 -3.13 -3.86 -16.96
N GLU A 43 -2.68 -2.70 -16.53
CA GLU A 43 -1.33 -2.21 -16.74
C GLU A 43 -0.74 -1.77 -15.40
N ASP A 44 0.56 -1.97 -15.23
CA ASP A 44 1.26 -1.47 -14.06
C ASP A 44 1.47 0.05 -14.19
N ARG A 45 0.79 0.80 -13.32
CA ARG A 45 0.91 2.25 -13.21
C ARG A 45 1.78 2.70 -12.03
N GLN A 46 2.32 1.78 -11.22
CA GLN A 46 3.15 2.14 -10.07
C GLN A 46 4.31 3.08 -10.45
N PRO A 47 5.08 2.83 -11.55
CA PRO A 47 6.22 3.69 -11.91
C PRO A 47 5.87 5.16 -12.20
N SER A 48 4.62 5.43 -12.61
CA SER A 48 4.13 6.78 -12.91
C SER A 48 3.17 7.35 -11.86
N SER A 49 2.81 6.57 -10.84
CA SER A 49 1.76 6.92 -9.88
C SER A 49 2.20 7.92 -8.80
N GLY A 50 3.50 8.11 -8.57
CA GLY A 50 4.00 8.85 -7.41
C GLY A 50 3.94 8.07 -6.08
N ILE A 51 3.40 6.85 -6.06
CA ILE A 51 3.45 5.96 -4.89
C ILE A 51 4.81 5.26 -4.85
N GLY A 52 5.62 5.63 -3.85
CA GLY A 52 6.94 5.04 -3.57
C GLY A 52 6.98 4.16 -2.31
N PHE A 53 5.82 3.79 -1.76
CA PHE A 53 5.73 3.02 -0.53
C PHE A 53 6.33 1.62 -0.69
N VAL A 54 7.13 1.23 0.30
CA VAL A 54 7.62 -0.14 0.49
C VAL A 54 7.30 -0.54 1.91
N LEU A 55 6.61 -1.67 2.07
CA LEU A 55 6.31 -2.24 3.38
C LEU A 55 7.61 -2.58 4.12
N ASP A 56 7.75 -2.12 5.36
CA ASP A 56 8.84 -2.46 6.27
C ASP A 56 8.26 -3.13 7.52
N ASN A 57 8.35 -4.45 7.55
CA ASN A 57 7.89 -5.29 8.66
C ASN A 57 8.83 -5.27 9.88
N GLY A 58 9.93 -4.50 9.84
CA GLY A 58 10.87 -4.44 10.95
C GLY A 58 11.55 -5.78 11.25
N THR A 59 11.68 -6.64 10.23
CA THR A 59 12.26 -7.99 10.31
C THR A 59 13.57 -8.00 11.08
N THR A 60 13.67 -8.91 12.05
CA THR A 60 14.87 -9.13 12.86
C THR A 60 15.53 -10.47 12.50
N PRO A 61 16.80 -10.72 12.92
CA PRO A 61 17.45 -12.00 12.67
C PRO A 61 16.69 -13.22 13.22
N ASP A 62 15.91 -13.04 14.29
CA ASP A 62 15.13 -14.13 14.92
C ASP A 62 13.86 -14.49 14.15
N LYS A 63 13.49 -13.72 13.11
CA LYS A 63 12.32 -13.95 12.26
C LYS A 63 11.02 -14.17 13.06
N PRO A 64 10.63 -13.22 13.94
CA PRO A 64 9.40 -13.34 14.71
C PRO A 64 8.19 -13.52 13.78
N VAL A 65 7.23 -14.37 14.14
CA VAL A 65 6.10 -14.72 13.25
C VAL A 65 5.30 -13.51 12.76
N ILE A 66 5.30 -12.40 13.50
CA ILE A 66 4.67 -11.13 13.12
C ILE A 66 5.22 -10.56 11.80
N ASP A 67 6.52 -10.75 11.52
CA ASP A 67 7.18 -10.15 10.35
C ASP A 67 6.89 -10.90 9.03
N ALA A 68 6.27 -12.08 9.13
CA ALA A 68 5.84 -12.90 8.01
C ALA A 68 4.45 -12.50 7.48
N VAL A 69 3.74 -11.61 8.17
CA VAL A 69 2.41 -11.14 7.77
C VAL A 69 2.53 -9.87 6.93
N LEU A 70 1.79 -9.82 5.83
CA LEU A 70 1.79 -8.69 4.89
C LEU A 70 0.93 -7.53 5.43
N GLY A 71 1.29 -6.31 5.07
CA GLY A 71 0.45 -5.13 5.30
C GLY A 71 -0.75 -5.10 4.35
N GLY A 72 -1.89 -4.69 4.88
CA GLY A 72 -3.13 -4.43 4.16
C GLY A 72 -3.20 -3.04 3.53
N VAL A 73 -4.18 -2.89 2.64
CA VAL A 73 -4.52 -1.69 1.87
C VAL A 73 -5.98 -1.35 2.09
N ALA A 74 -6.31 -0.06 2.15
CA ALA A 74 -7.68 0.44 2.11
C ALA A 74 -7.81 1.54 1.04
N LEU A 75 -8.97 1.59 0.40
CA LEU A 75 -9.36 2.68 -0.49
C LEU A 75 -10.45 3.49 0.21
N LEU A 76 -10.33 4.81 0.17
CA LEU A 76 -11.28 5.74 0.78
C LEU A 76 -11.20 7.08 0.06
N ASP A 77 -12.30 7.81 -0.04
CA ASP A 77 -12.31 9.23 -0.43
C ASP A 77 -12.30 10.03 0.87
N PHE A 78 -11.11 10.35 1.41
CA PHE A 78 -11.05 10.93 2.76
C PHE A 78 -11.43 12.40 2.78
N ASP A 79 -11.34 13.10 1.65
CA ASP A 79 -11.63 14.53 1.57
C ASP A 79 -12.86 14.87 0.73
N ASN A 80 -13.66 13.85 0.37
CA ASN A 80 -14.91 13.95 -0.39
C ASN A 80 -14.73 14.68 -1.73
N ASP A 81 -13.58 14.50 -2.38
CA ASP A 81 -13.29 15.10 -3.68
C ASP A 81 -13.68 14.22 -4.87
N GLY A 82 -14.37 13.11 -4.58
CA GLY A 82 -14.92 12.15 -5.53
C GLY A 82 -13.89 11.16 -6.06
N ARG A 83 -12.69 11.11 -5.47
CA ARG A 83 -11.60 10.25 -5.90
C ARG A 83 -11.14 9.37 -4.76
N LEU A 84 -10.93 8.09 -5.06
CA LEU A 84 -10.37 7.17 -4.07
C LEU A 84 -8.89 7.46 -3.87
N ASP A 85 -8.55 7.71 -2.62
CA ASP A 85 -7.21 7.73 -2.04
C ASP A 85 -6.78 6.33 -1.61
N VAL A 86 -5.50 6.16 -1.31
CA VAL A 86 -4.93 4.85 -0.97
C VAL A 86 -4.21 4.91 0.37
N PHE A 87 -4.66 4.07 1.30
CA PHE A 87 -4.00 3.87 2.60
C PHE A 87 -3.26 2.53 2.64
N PHE A 88 -2.03 2.54 3.15
CA PHE A 88 -1.22 1.36 3.41
C PHE A 88 -0.89 1.24 4.89
N THR A 89 -1.10 0.05 5.44
CA THR A 89 -0.55 -0.31 6.75
C THR A 89 0.94 -0.64 6.64
N ASN A 90 1.66 -0.52 7.75
CA ASN A 90 3.08 -0.81 7.83
C ASN A 90 3.46 -1.43 9.17
N GLY A 91 4.62 -2.08 9.21
CA GLY A 91 5.17 -2.69 10.41
C GLY A 91 5.69 -1.67 11.42
N ALA A 92 6.54 -2.13 12.33
CA ALA A 92 7.12 -1.29 13.38
C ALA A 92 8.48 -1.84 13.81
N ARG A 93 9.25 -1.03 14.54
CA ARG A 93 10.50 -1.49 15.13
C ARG A 93 10.23 -2.57 16.17
N ILE A 94 10.70 -3.79 15.91
CA ILE A 94 10.68 -4.90 16.87
C ILE A 94 11.93 -4.79 17.78
N PRO A 95 11.83 -5.07 19.11
CA PRO A 95 10.67 -5.60 19.82
C PRO A 95 9.69 -4.56 20.36
N GLY A 96 10.04 -3.27 20.37
CA GLY A 96 9.22 -2.22 21.02
C GLY A 96 7.90 -1.89 20.31
N LEU A 97 7.68 -2.44 19.11
CA LEU A 97 6.54 -2.15 18.22
C LEU A 97 6.34 -0.64 18.00
N ALA A 98 7.44 0.10 17.95
CA ALA A 98 7.42 1.56 17.85
C ALA A 98 7.47 2.02 16.38
N LYS A 99 6.70 3.06 16.06
CA LYS A 99 6.78 3.80 14.79
C LYS A 99 7.58 5.10 14.95
N ASP A 100 8.80 4.96 15.48
CA ASP A 100 9.73 6.05 15.80
C ASP A 100 10.53 6.59 14.59
N ASP A 101 10.39 5.94 13.45
CA ASP A 101 11.09 6.22 12.20
C ASP A 101 10.05 6.26 11.05
N PRO A 102 10.09 7.28 10.16
CA PRO A 102 9.18 7.38 9.02
C PRO A 102 9.11 6.14 8.13
N ARG A 103 10.14 5.29 8.10
CA ARG A 103 10.10 4.03 7.35
C ARG A 103 9.04 3.05 7.86
N PHE A 104 8.60 3.18 9.12
CA PHE A 104 7.57 2.36 9.74
C PHE A 104 6.19 3.01 9.72
N TRP A 105 6.03 4.24 9.26
CA TRP A 105 4.72 4.87 9.24
C TRP A 105 3.79 4.13 8.28
N ASN A 106 2.53 4.00 8.68
CA ASN A 106 1.45 3.78 7.72
C ASN A 106 1.46 4.93 6.71
N ARG A 107 0.89 4.75 5.52
CA ARG A 107 0.90 5.79 4.49
C ARG A 107 -0.49 6.08 3.96
N LEU A 108 -0.86 7.35 3.87
CA LEU A 108 -2.02 7.80 3.10
C LEU A 108 -1.56 8.63 1.90
N TYR A 109 -2.01 8.21 0.73
CA TYR A 109 -1.72 8.85 -0.54
C TYR A 109 -3.00 9.45 -1.12
N ARG A 110 -3.05 10.78 -1.21
CA ARG A 110 -4.15 11.51 -1.82
C ARG A 110 -4.09 11.40 -3.34
N ASN A 111 -5.23 11.14 -3.98
CA ASN A 111 -5.37 11.08 -5.42
C ASN A 111 -5.46 12.49 -6.05
N GLN A 112 -4.50 12.80 -6.93
CA GLN A 112 -4.40 14.12 -7.56
C GLN A 112 -5.32 14.29 -8.78
N GLY A 113 -6.01 13.23 -9.23
CA GLY A 113 -6.95 13.24 -10.35
C GLY A 113 -6.32 13.10 -11.74
N ASP A 114 -4.99 13.04 -11.82
CA ASP A 114 -4.21 12.86 -13.05
C ASP A 114 -3.50 11.49 -13.11
N GLY A 115 -3.93 10.55 -12.26
CA GLY A 115 -3.29 9.24 -12.10
C GLY A 115 -2.05 9.26 -11.20
N THR A 116 -1.71 10.41 -10.62
CA THR A 116 -0.66 10.54 -9.60
C THR A 116 -1.24 10.67 -8.20
N PHE A 117 -0.40 10.38 -7.21
CA PHE A 117 -0.74 10.40 -5.81
C PHE A 117 0.31 11.18 -5.00
N ARG A 118 -0.15 11.84 -3.94
CA ARG A 118 0.69 12.61 -3.02
C ARG A 118 0.59 12.03 -1.61
N ASP A 119 1.74 11.78 -0.98
CA ASP A 119 1.78 11.41 0.44
C ASP A 119 1.29 12.58 1.31
N VAL A 120 0.24 12.34 2.10
CA VAL A 120 -0.37 13.29 3.04
C VAL A 120 -0.33 12.79 4.49
N THR A 121 0.34 11.65 4.74
CA THR A 121 0.32 10.87 5.98
C THR A 121 0.46 11.71 7.24
N GLU A 122 1.52 12.53 7.30
CA GLU A 122 1.83 13.32 8.49
C GLU A 122 0.82 14.47 8.67
N GLY A 123 0.44 15.13 7.57
CA GLY A 123 -0.48 16.25 7.58
C GLY A 123 -1.87 15.90 8.10
N VAL A 124 -2.32 14.66 7.86
CA VAL A 124 -3.63 14.18 8.31
C VAL A 124 -3.57 13.31 9.57
N GLY A 125 -2.39 13.04 10.13
CA GLY A 125 -2.25 12.37 11.43
C GLY A 125 -2.38 10.85 11.43
N VAL A 126 -2.15 10.16 10.30
CA VAL A 126 -2.36 8.71 10.16
C VAL A 126 -1.08 7.87 10.15
N ARG A 127 0.02 8.38 10.73
CA ARG A 127 1.30 7.65 10.82
C ARG A 127 1.18 6.27 11.50
N GLY A 128 0.17 6.09 12.34
CA GLY A 128 -0.07 4.86 13.11
C GLY A 128 0.66 4.82 14.45
N GLU A 129 0.35 3.78 15.22
CA GLU A 129 1.03 3.38 16.44
C GLU A 129 1.00 1.85 16.51
N GLY A 130 2.05 1.23 17.04
CA GLY A 130 2.15 -0.23 17.04
C GLY A 130 2.48 -0.80 15.66
N TYR A 131 2.28 -2.11 15.53
CA TYR A 131 2.46 -2.85 14.30
C TYR A 131 1.10 -3.03 13.62
N SER A 132 0.88 -2.34 12.49
CA SER A 132 -0.39 -2.36 11.75
C SER A 132 -0.44 -3.52 10.75
N MET A 133 -1.63 -4.10 10.56
CA MET A 133 -1.84 -5.32 9.78
C MET A 133 -2.86 -5.12 8.65
N GLY A 134 -4.11 -4.84 8.99
CA GLY A 134 -5.20 -4.63 8.05
C GLY A 134 -5.84 -3.26 8.24
N ALA A 135 -6.67 -2.87 7.29
CA ALA A 135 -7.44 -1.65 7.37
C ALA A 135 -8.84 -1.84 6.77
N ALA A 136 -9.83 -1.15 7.32
CA ALA A 136 -11.20 -1.11 6.84
C ALA A 136 -11.72 0.33 6.89
N ALA A 137 -12.23 0.82 5.78
CA ALA A 137 -12.74 2.19 5.64
C ALA A 137 -14.28 2.18 5.55
N ALA A 138 -14.93 3.04 6.32
CA ALA A 138 -16.37 3.29 6.28
C ALA A 138 -16.70 4.57 7.05
N ASP A 139 -17.85 5.17 6.79
CA ASP A 139 -18.42 6.26 7.61
C ASP A 139 -19.15 5.62 8.81
N PHE A 140 -18.43 5.37 9.91
CA PHE A 140 -18.98 4.54 11.00
C PHE A 140 -19.96 5.30 11.88
N ASP A 141 -19.91 6.64 11.87
CA ASP A 141 -20.77 7.50 12.67
C ASP A 141 -21.79 8.30 11.85
N ASN A 142 -21.95 7.92 10.58
CA ASN A 142 -22.92 8.48 9.64
C ASN A 142 -22.80 10.02 9.49
N ASP A 143 -21.58 10.56 9.59
CA ASP A 143 -21.32 12.00 9.50
C ASP A 143 -20.99 12.50 8.07
N GLY A 144 -20.96 11.57 7.12
CA GLY A 144 -20.70 11.80 5.70
C GLY A 144 -19.22 11.81 5.34
N TRP A 145 -18.33 11.42 6.25
CA TRP A 145 -16.89 11.36 6.00
C TRP A 145 -16.34 9.98 6.28
N THR A 146 -15.62 9.42 5.30
CA THR A 146 -15.09 8.06 5.45
C THR A 146 -14.01 8.02 6.54
N ASP A 147 -14.24 7.22 7.57
CA ASP A 147 -13.32 6.91 8.66
C ASP A 147 -12.44 5.70 8.31
N LEU A 148 -11.46 5.43 9.17
CA LEU A 148 -10.49 4.37 8.96
C LEU A 148 -10.22 3.57 10.24
N TYR A 149 -10.52 2.27 10.21
CA TYR A 149 -10.10 1.34 11.25
C TYR A 149 -8.86 0.57 10.81
N VAL A 150 -7.85 0.52 11.68
CA VAL A 150 -6.56 -0.14 11.44
C VAL A 150 -6.37 -1.23 12.48
N THR A 151 -6.17 -2.47 12.04
CA THR A 151 -5.89 -3.60 12.95
C THR A 151 -4.40 -3.70 13.25
N GLY A 152 -4.04 -4.26 14.40
CA GLY A 152 -2.64 -4.44 14.77
C GLY A 152 -2.40 -5.30 16.00
N VAL A 153 -1.12 -5.44 16.36
CA VAL A 153 -0.66 -6.26 17.50
C VAL A 153 -0.63 -5.48 18.81
N ASN A 154 0.06 -4.35 18.84
CA ASN A 154 0.12 -3.52 20.06
C ASN A 154 -1.16 -2.70 20.24
N ARG A 155 -1.80 -2.32 19.13
CA ARG A 155 -2.93 -1.40 19.12
C ARG A 155 -3.76 -1.59 17.85
N ASN A 156 -5.08 -1.55 18.00
CA ASN A 156 -5.98 -1.25 16.89
C ASN A 156 -6.28 0.24 16.95
N ILE A 157 -6.54 0.88 15.81
CA ILE A 157 -6.78 2.33 15.77
C ILE A 157 -8.05 2.60 14.98
N LEU A 158 -9.03 3.24 15.61
CA LEU A 158 -10.15 3.86 14.90
C LEU A 158 -9.85 5.34 14.72
N TYR A 159 -9.58 5.71 13.47
CA TYR A 159 -9.40 7.08 13.03
C TYR A 159 -10.72 7.64 12.53
N ARG A 160 -11.29 8.59 13.29
CA ARG A 160 -12.42 9.38 12.84
C ARG A 160 -11.96 10.54 11.96
N ASN A 161 -12.55 10.70 10.80
CA ASN A 161 -12.23 11.74 9.85
C ASN A 161 -12.82 13.09 10.29
N GLU A 162 -11.97 14.10 10.51
CA GLU A 162 -12.40 15.46 10.83
C GLU A 162 -12.58 16.29 9.55
N ARG A 163 -13.53 15.85 8.72
CA ARG A 163 -13.98 16.56 7.51
C ARG A 163 -12.89 16.80 6.46
N GLY A 164 -12.05 15.79 6.22
CA GLY A 164 -10.96 15.82 5.24
C GLY A 164 -9.73 16.62 5.69
N ALA A 165 -9.76 17.25 6.87
CA ALA A 165 -8.63 18.04 7.36
C ALA A 165 -7.56 17.16 8.00
N ARG A 166 -7.98 16.21 8.85
CA ARG A 166 -7.13 15.25 9.57
C ARG A 166 -7.98 14.12 10.13
N PHE A 167 -7.33 13.13 10.71
CA PHE A 167 -7.97 12.07 11.47
C PHE A 167 -7.71 12.21 12.97
N ALA A 168 -8.75 11.99 13.77
CA ALA A 168 -8.68 11.90 15.21
C ALA A 168 -8.73 10.44 15.66
N ASP A 169 -7.84 10.05 16.57
CA ASP A 169 -7.88 8.73 17.18
C ASP A 169 -9.00 8.67 18.24
N VAL A 170 -10.03 7.86 17.97
CA VAL A 170 -11.20 7.70 18.84
C VAL A 170 -11.30 6.28 19.42
N THR A 171 -10.26 5.47 19.28
CA THR A 171 -10.25 4.04 19.59
C THR A 171 -10.79 3.72 20.99
N GLU A 172 -10.25 4.37 22.02
CA GLU A 172 -10.64 4.11 23.41
C GLU A 172 -12.06 4.59 23.69
N ARG A 173 -12.43 5.74 23.14
CA ARG A 173 -13.78 6.30 23.29
C ARG A 173 -14.83 5.40 22.63
N ALA A 174 -14.49 4.78 21.51
CA ALA A 174 -15.35 3.85 20.78
C ALA A 174 -15.30 2.41 21.35
N GLY A 175 -14.39 2.10 22.27
CA GLY A 175 -14.30 0.77 22.88
C GLY A 175 -13.76 -0.33 21.95
N VAL A 176 -13.12 0.04 20.82
CA VAL A 176 -12.69 -0.90 19.77
C VAL A 176 -11.19 -1.20 19.81
N ALA A 177 -10.56 -1.09 20.99
CA ALA A 177 -9.13 -1.31 21.16
C ALA A 177 -8.67 -2.76 20.86
N GLY A 178 -9.59 -3.71 20.68
CA GLY A 178 -9.26 -5.10 20.38
C GLY A 178 -8.76 -5.88 21.59
N LEU A 179 -9.41 -5.67 22.74
CA LEU A 179 -9.06 -6.30 24.01
C LEU A 179 -9.83 -7.61 24.20
N GLY A 180 -9.14 -8.66 24.66
CA GLY A 180 -9.72 -9.91 25.09
C GLY A 180 -9.94 -9.97 26.59
N ALA A 181 -10.14 -11.20 27.11
CA ALA A 181 -10.30 -11.43 28.54
C ALA A 181 -9.11 -10.88 29.35
N GLY A 182 -9.39 -10.20 30.46
CA GLY A 182 -8.38 -9.58 31.32
C GLY A 182 -7.72 -8.33 30.74
N GLY A 183 -8.28 -7.74 29.68
CA GLY A 183 -7.74 -6.51 29.07
C GLY A 183 -6.51 -6.72 28.19
N LYS A 184 -6.17 -7.98 27.86
CA LYS A 184 -5.06 -8.30 26.97
C LYS A 184 -5.38 -7.89 25.54
N LYS A 185 -4.48 -7.14 24.90
CA LYS A 185 -4.59 -6.84 23.47
C LYS A 185 -4.47 -8.11 22.62
N LEU A 186 -5.42 -8.30 21.70
CA LEU A 186 -5.42 -9.39 20.72
C LEU A 186 -4.67 -8.97 19.45
N TRP A 187 -3.97 -9.91 18.79
CA TRP A 187 -3.41 -9.64 17.46
C TRP A 187 -4.52 -9.67 16.41
N SER A 188 -4.94 -8.48 15.96
CA SER A 188 -5.95 -8.31 14.92
C SER A 188 -5.30 -8.21 13.53
N VAL A 189 -5.81 -8.94 12.54
CA VAL A 189 -5.25 -9.04 11.18
C VAL A 189 -6.16 -8.53 10.07
N GLY A 190 -7.46 -8.45 10.32
CA GLY A 190 -8.43 -7.94 9.35
C GLY A 190 -9.69 -7.44 10.02
N ALA A 191 -10.46 -6.63 9.32
CA ALA A 191 -11.72 -6.10 9.80
C ALA A 191 -12.70 -5.88 8.63
N ALA A 192 -13.99 -5.85 8.95
CA ALA A 192 -15.05 -5.50 8.01
C ALA A 192 -16.13 -4.70 8.74
N TRP A 193 -16.60 -3.66 8.07
CA TRP A 193 -17.79 -2.91 8.46
C TRP A 193 -19.02 -3.55 7.80
N LEU A 194 -20.09 -3.67 8.56
CA LEU A 194 -21.36 -4.27 8.11
C LEU A 194 -22.48 -3.82 9.03
N ASP A 195 -23.69 -3.66 8.52
CA ASP A 195 -24.89 -3.52 9.35
C ASP A 195 -25.45 -4.95 9.57
N TYR A 196 -24.97 -5.64 10.62
CA TYR A 196 -25.23 -7.08 10.77
C TYR A 196 -26.64 -7.35 11.28
N ASP A 197 -27.22 -6.42 12.05
CA ASP A 197 -28.55 -6.55 12.63
C ASP A 197 -29.62 -5.68 11.95
N ASN A 198 -29.23 -4.94 10.91
CA ASN A 198 -30.09 -4.13 10.07
C ASN A 198 -30.76 -2.98 10.85
N ASP A 199 -30.03 -2.34 11.78
CA ASP A 199 -30.47 -1.17 12.53
C ASP A 199 -30.06 0.18 11.89
N GLY A 200 -29.23 0.12 10.85
CA GLY A 200 -28.80 1.27 10.06
C GLY A 200 -27.50 1.92 10.54
N ASP A 201 -26.93 1.45 11.65
CA ASP A 201 -25.60 1.80 12.10
C ASP A 201 -24.59 0.71 11.69
N LEU A 202 -23.34 1.08 11.40
CA LEU A 202 -22.33 0.10 11.00
C LEU A 202 -21.70 -0.57 12.21
N ASP A 203 -21.79 -1.89 12.25
CA ASP A 203 -21.06 -2.76 13.15
C ASP A 203 -19.65 -3.07 12.62
N LEU A 204 -18.77 -3.52 13.53
CA LEU A 204 -17.40 -3.85 13.22
C LEU A 204 -17.07 -5.29 13.58
N PHE A 205 -16.79 -6.11 12.55
CA PHE A 205 -16.18 -7.43 12.74
C PHE A 205 -14.66 -7.34 12.67
N VAL A 206 -13.94 -7.97 13.59
CA VAL A 206 -12.48 -8.01 13.65
C VAL A 206 -11.98 -9.45 13.73
N ALA A 207 -11.18 -9.83 12.74
CA ALA A 207 -10.49 -11.11 12.70
C ALA A 207 -9.18 -11.04 13.49
N ASN A 208 -9.03 -11.92 14.48
CA ASN A 208 -7.80 -12.08 15.26
C ASN A 208 -7.05 -13.35 14.84
N TYR A 209 -5.74 -13.39 15.09
CA TYR A 209 -4.90 -14.47 14.62
C TYR A 209 -4.27 -15.30 15.73
N LEU A 210 -3.09 -14.93 16.21
CA LEU A 210 -2.29 -15.73 17.15
C LEU A 210 -2.03 -14.96 18.44
N ASP A 211 -1.95 -15.69 19.55
CA ASP A 211 -1.42 -15.16 20.80
C ASP A 211 0.11 -14.99 20.69
N TRP A 212 0.51 -13.85 20.13
CA TRP A 212 1.90 -13.44 19.99
C TRP A 212 2.13 -12.06 20.60
N SER A 213 3.30 -11.92 21.20
CA SER A 213 3.87 -10.70 21.76
C SER A 213 5.40 -10.80 21.68
N PRO A 214 6.14 -9.68 21.76
CA PRO A 214 7.59 -9.73 21.90
C PRO A 214 8.07 -10.63 23.05
N GLU A 215 7.32 -10.69 24.16
CA GLU A 215 7.66 -11.42 25.38
C GLU A 215 7.53 -12.94 25.23
N ASN A 216 6.57 -13.41 24.43
CA ASN A 216 6.34 -14.84 24.19
C ASN A 216 6.79 -15.28 22.78
N ASN A 217 7.58 -14.46 22.09
CA ASN A 217 8.10 -14.78 20.77
C ASN A 217 8.95 -16.06 20.81
N ARG A 218 8.65 -16.98 19.89
CA ARG A 218 9.41 -18.22 19.72
C ARG A 218 10.45 -18.04 18.63
N VAL A 219 11.59 -18.71 18.80
CA VAL A 219 12.68 -18.72 17.82
C VAL A 219 12.73 -20.09 17.17
N CYS A 220 12.58 -20.12 15.84
CA CYS A 220 12.58 -21.35 15.06
C CYS A 220 13.73 -21.40 14.05
N GLY A 221 14.09 -22.62 13.66
CA GLY A 221 15.28 -22.89 12.83
C GLY A 221 16.58 -22.87 13.63
N THR A 222 17.68 -23.21 12.96
CA THR A 222 19.02 -23.24 13.56
C THR A 222 19.69 -21.87 13.47
N GLU A 223 20.77 -21.68 14.22
CA GLU A 223 21.64 -20.51 14.04
C GLU A 223 22.07 -20.39 12.56
N GLY A 224 22.02 -19.16 12.02
CA GLY A 224 22.26 -18.89 10.60
C GLY A 224 21.15 -19.34 9.62
N LYS A 225 20.10 -20.04 10.10
CA LYS A 225 18.93 -20.48 9.31
C LYS A 225 17.63 -20.28 10.10
N ARG A 226 17.46 -19.07 10.63
CA ARG A 226 16.23 -18.69 11.35
C ARG A 226 15.03 -18.64 10.41
N LEU A 227 13.89 -19.09 10.93
CA LEU A 227 12.61 -19.16 10.24
C LEU A 227 11.53 -18.59 11.14
N SER A 228 10.51 -17.99 10.54
CA SER A 228 9.26 -17.71 11.24
C SER A 228 8.64 -19.02 11.71
N CYS A 229 8.32 -19.10 13.00
CA CYS A 229 7.71 -20.29 13.58
C CYS A 229 6.35 -20.60 12.94
N SER A 230 5.92 -21.86 13.03
CA SER A 230 4.61 -22.26 12.51
C SER A 230 3.51 -21.54 13.28
N PRO A 231 2.42 -21.09 12.64
CA PRO A 231 1.25 -20.59 13.35
C PRO A 231 0.71 -21.57 14.40
N THR A 232 0.87 -22.88 14.18
CA THR A 232 0.47 -23.93 15.14
C THR A 232 1.26 -23.92 16.44
N ASP A 233 2.40 -23.21 16.49
CA ASP A 233 3.18 -23.04 17.70
C ASP A 233 2.55 -22.01 18.66
N TYR A 234 1.55 -21.25 18.22
CA TYR A 234 0.85 -20.26 19.02
C TYR A 234 -0.62 -20.64 19.21
N ALA A 235 -1.23 -20.20 20.31
CA ALA A 235 -2.66 -20.35 20.50
C ALA A 235 -3.42 -19.42 19.55
N GLY A 236 -4.53 -19.88 18.98
CA GLY A 236 -5.44 -19.02 18.22
C GLY A 236 -6.21 -18.07 19.14
N LEU A 237 -6.56 -16.90 18.62
CA LEU A 237 -7.36 -15.89 19.34
C LEU A 237 -8.82 -15.87 18.83
N PRO A 238 -9.81 -15.59 19.69
CA PRO A 238 -11.20 -15.42 19.24
C PRO A 238 -11.34 -14.13 18.43
N ASN A 239 -12.27 -14.12 17.48
CA ASN A 239 -12.68 -12.91 16.75
C ASN A 239 -13.58 -12.03 17.61
N LEU A 240 -13.72 -10.75 17.22
CA LEU A 240 -14.58 -9.79 17.90
C LEU A 240 -15.65 -9.26 16.94
N LEU A 241 -16.83 -8.99 17.46
CA LEU A 241 -17.90 -8.24 16.81
C LEU A 241 -18.29 -7.11 17.75
N TYR A 242 -18.20 -5.88 17.28
CA TYR A 242 -18.67 -4.68 17.98
C TYR A 242 -19.96 -4.21 17.34
N ARG A 243 -20.88 -3.80 18.21
CA ARG A 243 -22.16 -3.17 17.91
C ARG A 243 -22.28 -1.93 18.76
#